data_AF-A0A8S9WD59-F1
#
_entry.id   AF-A0A8S9WD59-F1
#
_cell.length_a   1.000
_cell.length_b   1.000
_cell.length_c   1.000
_cell.angle_alpha   90.00
_cell.angle_beta   90.00
_cell.angle_gamma   90.00
#
_symmetry.space_group_name_H-M   'P 1'
#
loop_
_entity.id
_entity.type
_entity.pdbx_description
1 polymer ?
#
loop_
_entity_poly.entity_id
_entity_poly.type
_entity_poly.pdbx_seq_one_letter_code
_entity_poly.pdbx_strand_id
1 'polypeptide(L)'
;MPSENVQKLKNLIREGYKIHSISLSVKNQVAKVEILLVHGRGKKIIAVENDDEFMNFSFHFKRSEDSYGNPVFLYVEDLDAYNKEVEKRSRMGEPPNKNYEIRIGGRKLIEPFLFHLIKAGPGQPLGEAIFDIKISKNNHFKDLDFRDPTIVKDFDLSEVVFAGHVYEVLYGADTARFICRGGAASLHIQKLKVEFINFNGVEALNFITESAGRKSNFHSDPKSNFKKRRFTIISPLLNLKISNTFTLGNVTFYHLEHNDDDKIIESSDSGKLNAKWDKNNVRAKTVVEATSFLKAIQIGYSKISQIVDWIRLRVDISFPYYQRNTHTNPLSFNFQKQYSRFELTTQIYCRENNTKNACIYDLNVKIGHPLVFQYDPEEYFAGIYKKFKHMLSKSQQGMSKEELRIVSSLHWLSLAINSNKSLDKLLHLWTALEFIVSESKLEKNFNKSDSEEIMRKINELNLNNEQLKIIEAKIKDLNNPPLMVKIQNELDKNEIKLESDELEVLKKMRKLRNDVIHGKAIGEIGDADIGKFISIVERLLVSIV
;
A
#
# COMPACT_ATOMS: atom_id res chain seq x y z
N MET A 1 25.69 46.24 -4.23
CA MET A 1 25.32 45.35 -5.34
C MET A 1 25.14 43.97 -4.75
N PRO A 2 24.12 43.19 -5.14
CA PRO A 2 23.92 41.91 -4.50
C PRO A 2 25.05 40.93 -4.79
N SER A 3 25.32 40.03 -3.85
CA SER A 3 26.35 39.00 -3.96
C SER A 3 26.22 38.25 -5.30
N GLU A 4 27.38 37.88 -5.87
CA GLU A 4 27.44 37.16 -7.14
C GLU A 4 26.59 35.88 -7.11
N ASN A 5 26.53 35.23 -5.94
CA ASN A 5 25.74 34.02 -5.72
C ASN A 5 24.23 34.29 -5.69
N VAL A 6 23.78 35.42 -5.13
CA VAL A 6 22.37 35.84 -5.17
C VAL A 6 21.94 36.09 -6.62
N GLN A 7 22.80 36.72 -7.42
CA GLN A 7 22.55 37.00 -8.83
C GLN A 7 22.46 35.72 -9.66
N LYS A 8 23.39 34.79 -9.39
CA LYS A 8 23.40 33.47 -10.01
C LYS A 8 22.10 32.71 -9.71
N LEU A 9 21.63 32.73 -8.46
CA LEU A 9 20.37 32.10 -8.08
C LEU A 9 19.15 32.74 -8.77
N LYS A 10 19.07 34.07 -8.78
CA LYS A 10 17.98 34.81 -9.45
C LYS A 10 17.93 34.52 -10.95
N ASN A 11 19.09 34.47 -11.61
CA ASN A 11 19.16 34.16 -13.03
C ASN A 11 18.68 32.74 -13.33
N LEU A 12 19.12 31.76 -12.55
CA LEU A 12 18.63 30.38 -12.71
C LEU A 12 17.12 30.28 -12.52
N ILE A 13 16.56 30.98 -11.53
CA ILE A 13 15.10 31.00 -11.33
C ILE A 13 14.37 31.64 -12.53
N ARG A 14 14.91 32.74 -13.08
CA ARG A 14 14.36 33.39 -14.31
C ARG A 14 14.45 32.49 -15.54
N GLU A 15 15.49 31.66 -15.63
CA GLU A 15 15.66 30.62 -16.64
C GLU A 15 14.71 29.43 -16.45
N GLY A 16 13.86 29.47 -15.41
CA GLY A 16 12.84 28.45 -15.15
C GLY A 16 13.30 27.35 -14.20
N TYR A 17 14.47 27.46 -13.58
CA TYR A 17 14.88 26.53 -12.53
C TYR A 17 14.06 26.74 -11.26
N LYS A 18 13.60 25.63 -10.68
CA LYS A 18 12.91 25.60 -9.39
C LYS A 18 13.88 25.15 -8.31
N ILE A 19 13.79 25.77 -7.13
CA ILE A 19 14.54 25.32 -5.96
C ILE A 19 13.94 23.98 -5.50
N HIS A 20 14.77 22.95 -5.46
CA HIS A 20 14.41 21.61 -5.02
C HIS A 20 14.71 21.39 -3.54
N SER A 21 15.88 21.86 -3.08
CA SER A 21 16.26 21.80 -1.68
C SER A 21 17.17 22.97 -1.30
N ILE A 22 17.11 23.32 -0.02
CA ILE A 22 18.02 24.27 0.63
C ILE A 22 18.53 23.56 1.87
N SER A 23 19.84 23.37 1.96
CA SER A 23 20.49 22.78 3.13
C SER A 23 21.44 23.79 3.76
N LEU A 24 21.41 23.85 5.10
CA LEU A 24 22.32 24.65 5.90
C LEU A 24 23.14 23.69 6.76
N SER A 25 24.46 23.83 6.73
CA SER A 25 25.36 23.12 7.62
C SER A 25 26.32 24.09 8.29
N VAL A 26 26.60 23.89 9.57
CA VAL A 26 27.57 24.70 10.32
C VAL A 26 28.63 23.77 10.88
N LYS A 27 29.88 23.94 10.45
CA LYS A 27 31.04 23.18 10.94
C LYS A 27 32.17 24.14 11.23
N ASN A 28 32.78 24.04 12.42
CA ASN A 28 33.94 24.85 12.81
C ASN A 28 33.75 26.37 12.56
N GLN A 29 32.59 26.91 12.93
CA GLN A 29 32.20 28.31 12.69
C GLN A 29 32.06 28.72 11.21
N VAL A 30 32.15 27.78 10.28
CA VAL A 30 31.83 28.00 8.86
C VAL A 30 30.39 27.58 8.63
N ALA A 31 29.55 28.54 8.27
CA ALA A 31 28.20 28.27 7.80
C ALA A 31 28.24 28.04 6.29
N LYS A 32 27.60 26.97 5.83
CA LYS A 32 27.52 26.59 4.42
C LYS A 32 26.06 26.41 4.04
N VAL A 33 25.62 27.14 3.03
CA VAL A 33 24.30 26.97 2.40
C VAL A 33 24.48 26.34 1.04
N GLU A 34 23.72 25.29 0.77
CA GLU A 34 23.68 24.62 -0.52
C GLU A 34 22.25 24.60 -1.04
N ILE A 35 22.04 25.18 -2.22
CA ILE A 35 20.76 25.22 -2.92
C ILE A 35 20.86 24.37 -4.18
N LEU A 36 20.01 23.36 -4.26
CA LEU A 36 19.83 22.53 -5.45
C LEU A 36 18.65 23.07 -6.27
N LEU A 37 18.92 23.36 -7.54
CA LEU A 37 17.96 23.87 -8.52
C LEU A 37 17.76 22.88 -9.66
N VAL A 38 16.51 22.73 -10.10
CA VAL A 38 16.10 21.79 -11.15
C VAL A 38 15.29 22.48 -12.26
N HIS A 39 15.63 22.21 -13.52
CA HIS A 39 14.85 22.61 -14.69
C HIS A 39 14.84 21.46 -15.72
N GLY A 40 13.72 20.76 -15.86
CA GLY A 40 13.67 19.53 -16.66
C GLY A 40 14.66 18.49 -16.13
N ARG A 41 15.64 18.09 -16.96
CA ARG A 41 16.75 17.20 -16.56
C ARG A 41 18.00 17.95 -16.05
N GLY A 42 18.01 19.28 -16.14
CA GLY A 42 19.16 20.09 -15.75
C GLY A 42 19.20 20.32 -14.24
N LYS A 43 20.35 20.04 -13.61
CA LYS A 43 20.62 20.35 -12.20
C LYS A 43 21.69 21.41 -12.06
N LYS A 44 21.49 22.32 -11.11
CA LYS A 44 22.49 23.32 -10.71
C LYS A 44 22.56 23.36 -9.20
N ILE A 45 23.78 23.32 -8.66
CA ILE A 45 24.03 23.47 -7.23
C ILE A 45 24.73 24.81 -7.04
N ILE A 46 24.23 25.59 -6.10
CA ILE A 46 24.93 26.77 -5.58
C ILE A 46 25.28 26.46 -4.13
N ALA A 47 26.56 26.24 -3.87
CA ALA A 47 27.09 26.01 -2.53
C ALA A 47 27.97 27.19 -2.16
N VAL A 48 27.68 27.82 -1.02
CA VAL A 48 28.38 29.02 -0.57
C VAL A 48 28.70 28.92 0.91
N GLU A 49 29.90 29.34 1.29
CA GLU A 49 30.40 29.35 2.66
C GLU A 49 30.56 30.80 3.14
N ASN A 50 30.06 31.11 4.33
CA ASN A 50 30.16 32.42 4.99
C ASN A 50 29.75 33.64 4.12
N ASP A 51 28.80 33.46 3.19
CA ASP A 51 28.18 34.56 2.41
C ASP A 51 26.85 34.94 3.06
N ASP A 52 26.90 35.86 4.02
CA ASP A 52 25.74 36.29 4.81
C ASP A 52 24.59 36.79 3.93
N GLU A 53 24.89 37.43 2.80
CA GLU A 53 23.87 37.95 1.90
C GLU A 53 23.16 36.80 1.16
N PHE A 54 23.91 35.83 0.64
CA PHE A 54 23.35 34.64 0.02
C PHE A 54 22.55 33.80 1.01
N MET A 55 23.08 33.62 2.23
CA MET A 55 22.37 32.91 3.29
C MET A 55 21.06 33.60 3.63
N ASN A 56 21.10 34.92 3.87
CA ASN A 56 19.90 35.69 4.17
C ASN A 56 18.88 35.56 3.02
N PHE A 57 19.31 35.81 1.78
CA PHE A 57 18.44 35.68 0.60
C PHE A 57 17.85 34.28 0.42
N SER A 58 18.62 33.23 0.71
CA SER A 58 18.15 31.84 0.64
C SER A 58 17.06 31.53 1.67
N PHE A 59 17.11 32.15 2.85
CA PHE A 59 16.13 31.93 3.90
C PHE A 59 14.74 32.49 3.58
N HIS A 60 14.64 33.42 2.62
CA HIS A 60 13.37 33.90 2.07
C HIS A 60 12.63 32.85 1.24
N PHE A 61 13.28 31.77 0.81
CA PHE A 61 12.58 30.67 0.17
C PHE A 61 12.00 29.72 1.21
N LYS A 62 10.68 29.64 1.28
CA LYS A 62 9.94 28.86 2.26
C LYS A 62 9.20 27.73 1.58
N ARG A 63 9.27 26.55 2.19
CA ARG A 63 8.58 25.36 1.71
C ARG A 63 7.07 25.48 1.99
N SER A 64 6.25 25.21 0.99
CA SER A 64 4.79 25.25 1.00
C SER A 64 4.22 24.05 0.22
N GLU A 65 2.90 23.84 0.22
CA GLU A 65 2.24 22.79 -0.57
C GLU A 65 1.47 23.41 -1.75
N ASP A 66 1.57 22.80 -2.94
CA ASP A 66 0.72 23.17 -4.08
C ASP A 66 -0.70 22.58 -3.97
N SER A 67 -1.56 22.85 -4.96
CA SER A 67 -2.95 22.34 -5.01
C SER A 67 -3.06 20.81 -5.03
N TYR A 68 -1.94 20.10 -5.19
CA TYR A 68 -1.84 18.66 -5.23
C TYR A 68 -1.14 18.09 -3.98
N GLY A 69 -0.82 18.93 -2.99
CA GLY A 69 -0.19 18.54 -1.71
C GLY A 69 1.32 18.34 -1.79
N ASN A 70 1.97 18.86 -2.83
CA ASN A 70 3.39 18.64 -3.04
C ASN A 70 4.25 19.82 -2.60
N PRO A 71 5.50 19.59 -2.16
CA PRO A 71 6.35 20.65 -1.64
C PRO A 71 6.88 21.58 -2.73
N VAL A 72 6.65 22.88 -2.56
CA VAL A 72 7.16 23.96 -3.40
C VAL A 72 7.91 25.00 -2.56
N PHE A 73 8.97 25.60 -3.10
CA PHE A 73 9.64 26.73 -2.45
C PHE A 73 9.08 28.03 -3.00
N LEU A 74 8.45 28.82 -2.14
CA LEU A 74 7.94 30.15 -2.45
C LEU A 74 8.90 31.19 -1.89
N TYR A 75 9.25 32.17 -2.72
CA TYR A 75 9.98 33.34 -2.23
C TYR A 75 9.03 34.20 -1.41
N VAL A 76 9.45 34.53 -0.20
CA VAL A 76 8.72 35.34 0.74
C VAL A 76 9.44 36.67 0.85
N GLU A 77 8.85 37.76 0.37
CA GLU A 77 9.49 39.07 0.38
C GLU A 77 9.72 39.61 1.81
N ASP A 78 8.67 39.57 2.62
CA ASP A 78 8.74 39.97 4.03
C ASP A 78 8.91 38.74 4.91
N LEU A 79 10.19 38.34 5.10
CA LEU A 79 10.55 37.21 5.94
C LEU A 79 10.05 37.41 7.37
N ASP A 80 10.05 38.63 7.88
CA ASP A 80 9.65 38.92 9.25
C ASP A 80 8.14 38.84 9.42
N ALA A 81 7.34 39.34 8.47
CA ALA A 81 5.89 39.19 8.49
C ALA A 81 5.47 37.73 8.27
N TYR A 82 6.11 37.02 7.33
CA TYR A 82 5.86 35.59 7.12
C TYR A 82 6.34 34.75 8.29
N ASN A 83 7.52 35.02 8.84
CA ASN A 83 7.97 34.34 10.05
C ASN A 83 7.09 34.75 11.22
N LYS A 84 6.53 35.96 11.30
CA LYS A 84 5.51 36.33 12.30
C LYS A 84 4.18 35.62 12.05
N GLU A 85 3.82 35.32 10.81
CA GLU A 85 2.57 34.61 10.47
C GLU A 85 2.73 33.10 10.62
N VAL A 86 3.87 32.55 10.22
CA VAL A 86 4.30 31.18 10.51
C VAL A 86 4.52 31.03 11.99
N GLU A 87 5.18 31.96 12.68
CA GLU A 87 5.22 32.05 14.15
C GLU A 87 3.83 32.24 14.70
N LYS A 88 2.89 32.95 14.07
CA LYS A 88 1.51 33.01 14.55
C LYS A 88 0.80 31.66 14.34
N ARG A 89 1.16 30.89 13.32
CA ARG A 89 0.69 29.52 13.04
C ARG A 89 1.42 28.44 13.85
N SER A 90 2.66 28.65 14.26
CA SER A 90 3.43 27.78 15.14
C SER A 90 3.26 28.18 16.61
N ARG A 91 2.94 29.44 16.93
CA ARG A 91 2.34 29.92 18.20
C ARG A 91 0.84 29.60 18.28
N MET A 92 0.22 29.06 17.22
CA MET A 92 -1.03 28.31 17.36
C MET A 92 -0.81 26.93 18.04
N GLY A 93 0.40 26.64 18.51
CA GLY A 93 0.62 25.82 19.70
C GLY A 93 1.95 26.14 20.34
N GLU A 94 1.96 26.67 21.57
CA GLU A 94 3.18 26.68 22.37
C GLU A 94 3.80 25.27 22.37
N PRO A 95 5.14 25.10 22.26
CA PRO A 95 5.78 23.81 22.50
C PRO A 95 5.18 23.32 23.81
N PRO A 96 4.45 22.20 23.79
CA PRO A 96 3.58 21.94 24.90
C PRO A 96 4.47 21.74 26.13
N ASN A 97 4.17 22.49 27.20
CA ASN A 97 5.00 22.63 28.41
C ASN A 97 5.04 21.35 29.28
N LYS A 98 4.84 20.21 28.64
CA LYS A 98 4.60 18.90 29.24
C LYS A 98 5.52 17.87 28.60
N ASN A 99 5.85 16.84 29.36
CA ASN A 99 6.53 15.69 28.81
C ASN A 99 5.54 14.84 28.02
N TYR A 100 5.94 14.44 26.80
CA TYR A 100 5.15 13.54 25.97
C TYR A 100 5.92 12.26 25.73
N GLU A 101 5.17 11.16 25.76
CA GLU A 101 5.64 9.89 25.25
C GLU A 101 5.17 9.73 23.80
N ILE A 102 6.12 9.64 22.88
CA ILE A 102 5.82 9.38 21.46
C ILE A 102 6.20 7.94 21.13
N ARG A 103 5.28 7.23 20.48
CA ARG A 103 5.47 5.87 19.98
C ARG A 103 5.14 5.76 18.51
N ILE A 104 5.91 4.94 17.79
CA ILE A 104 5.61 4.49 16.42
C ILE A 104 5.64 2.96 16.45
N GLY A 105 4.55 2.29 16.05
CA GLY A 105 4.50 0.82 16.04
C GLY A 105 4.68 0.18 17.41
N GLY A 106 4.37 0.91 18.49
CA GLY A 106 4.60 0.48 19.88
C GLY A 106 6.00 0.78 20.43
N ARG A 107 6.97 1.10 19.57
CA ARG A 107 8.35 1.47 19.96
C ARG A 107 8.36 2.91 20.49
N LYS A 108 8.86 3.09 21.71
CA LYS A 108 8.97 4.40 22.39
C LYS A 108 10.21 5.13 21.89
N LEU A 109 10.01 6.36 21.42
CA LEU A 109 11.09 7.24 21.03
C LEU A 109 11.77 7.83 22.27
N ILE A 110 13.10 7.92 22.23
CA ILE A 110 13.95 8.46 23.29
C ILE A 110 14.16 9.95 23.02
N GLU A 111 13.82 10.75 24.03
CA GLU A 111 13.92 12.22 24.02
C GLU A 111 13.34 12.88 22.74
N PRO A 112 12.09 12.57 22.35
CA PRO A 112 11.46 13.28 21.25
C PRO A 112 11.20 14.73 21.66
N PHE A 113 11.48 15.66 20.75
CA PHE A 113 11.13 17.07 20.95
C PHE A 113 9.89 17.39 20.11
N LEU A 114 8.74 17.50 20.78
CA LEU A 114 7.46 17.83 20.15
C LEU A 114 7.37 19.34 19.92
N PHE A 115 7.47 19.78 18.67
CA PHE A 115 7.36 21.18 18.28
C PHE A 115 5.92 21.65 18.20
N HIS A 116 5.05 20.76 17.74
CA HIS A 116 3.71 21.13 17.32
C HIS A 116 2.74 20.00 17.57
N LEU A 117 1.59 20.33 18.16
CA LEU A 117 0.50 19.40 18.39
C LEU A 117 -0.84 20.13 18.20
N ILE A 118 -1.47 19.86 17.07
CA ILE A 118 -2.84 20.27 16.78
C ILE A 118 -3.76 19.08 17.01
N LYS A 119 -4.72 19.25 17.92
CA LYS A 119 -5.81 18.30 18.10
C LYS A 119 -6.80 18.43 16.94
N ALA A 120 -7.27 17.30 16.42
CA ALA A 120 -8.33 17.31 15.43
C ALA A 120 -9.61 17.93 16.02
N GLY A 121 -10.27 18.79 15.27
CA GLY A 121 -11.48 19.49 15.72
C GLY A 121 -12.18 20.28 14.62
N PRO A 122 -13.29 20.98 14.94
CA PRO A 122 -13.98 21.85 13.99
C PRO A 122 -13.01 22.89 13.39
N GLY A 123 -12.90 22.92 12.05
CA GLY A 123 -11.95 23.80 11.34
C GLY A 123 -10.52 23.28 11.20
N GLN A 124 -10.14 22.23 11.93
CA GLN A 124 -8.84 21.54 11.83
C GLN A 124 -9.07 20.02 11.75
N PRO A 125 -9.54 19.51 10.60
CA PRO A 125 -10.07 18.15 10.50
C PRO A 125 -8.99 17.06 10.60
N LEU A 126 -7.73 17.39 10.30
CA LEU A 126 -6.66 16.40 10.18
C LEU A 126 -6.00 16.07 11.52
N GLY A 127 -5.85 17.05 12.41
CA GLY A 127 -4.91 16.95 13.54
C GLY A 127 -3.47 16.77 13.05
N GLU A 128 -2.51 17.33 13.76
CA GLU A 128 -1.11 17.29 13.34
C GLU A 128 -0.18 17.16 14.54
N ALA A 129 0.88 16.38 14.40
CA ALA A 129 1.96 16.32 15.35
C ALA A 129 3.30 16.42 14.61
N ILE A 130 4.15 17.37 14.99
CA ILE A 130 5.50 17.54 14.44
C ILE A 130 6.51 17.41 15.56
N PHE A 131 7.45 16.49 15.42
CA PHE A 131 8.50 16.26 16.40
C PHE A 131 9.85 15.89 15.76
N ASP A 132 10.94 16.25 16.42
CA ASP A 132 12.28 15.79 16.05
C ASP A 132 12.78 14.74 17.03
N ILE A 133 13.65 13.87 16.54
CA ILE A 133 14.46 12.98 17.38
C ILE A 133 15.93 13.08 16.98
N LYS A 134 16.82 12.67 17.90
CA LYS A 134 18.20 12.32 17.54
C LYS A 134 18.28 10.86 17.13
N ILE A 135 18.80 10.59 15.94
CA ILE A 135 18.89 9.24 15.39
C ILE A 135 19.86 8.40 16.24
N SER A 136 21.02 8.96 16.59
CA SER A 136 22.03 8.34 17.46
C SER A 136 21.51 7.89 18.84
N LYS A 137 20.47 8.55 19.37
CA LYS A 137 19.85 8.17 20.65
C LYS A 137 18.77 7.09 20.49
N ASN A 138 18.29 6.87 19.28
CA ASN A 138 17.20 5.96 18.96
C ASN A 138 17.75 4.77 18.17
N ASN A 139 18.43 3.85 18.84
CA ASN A 139 19.09 2.69 18.20
C ASN A 139 18.14 1.80 17.38
N HIS A 140 16.83 1.84 17.68
CA HIS A 140 15.78 1.11 16.97
C HIS A 140 15.17 1.93 15.80
N PHE A 141 15.71 3.11 15.48
CA PHE A 141 15.21 3.97 14.40
C PHE A 141 15.20 3.24 13.04
N LYS A 142 16.24 2.44 12.78
CA LYS A 142 16.34 1.60 11.57
C LYS A 142 15.27 0.52 11.48
N ASP A 143 14.62 0.20 12.59
CA ASP A 143 13.60 -0.84 12.71
C ASP A 143 12.17 -0.27 12.75
N LEU A 144 12.00 1.05 12.61
CA LEU A 144 10.68 1.69 12.57
C LEU A 144 9.99 1.46 11.22
N ASP A 145 8.71 1.07 11.26
CA ASP A 145 7.83 1.12 10.09
C ASP A 145 7.01 2.40 10.12
N PHE A 146 7.20 3.29 9.15
CA PHE A 146 6.46 4.56 9.09
C PHE A 146 4.99 4.41 8.71
N ARG A 147 4.54 3.21 8.31
CA ARG A 147 3.12 2.89 8.15
C ARG A 147 2.44 2.58 9.48
N ASP A 148 3.21 2.30 10.53
CA ASP A 148 2.63 2.04 11.84
C ASP A 148 2.01 3.30 12.45
N PRO A 149 1.00 3.14 13.31
CA PRO A 149 0.36 4.27 13.97
C PRO A 149 1.37 5.01 14.85
N THR A 150 1.36 6.32 14.71
CA THR A 150 2.03 7.25 15.63
C THR A 150 1.06 7.61 16.76
N ILE A 151 1.49 7.41 18.00
CA ILE A 151 0.72 7.73 19.20
C ILE A 151 1.53 8.72 20.03
N VAL A 152 0.90 9.83 20.41
CA VAL A 152 1.45 10.79 21.38
C VAL A 152 0.60 10.73 22.63
N LYS A 153 1.24 10.46 23.78
CA LYS A 153 0.60 10.44 25.09
C LYS A 153 1.12 11.57 25.97
N ASP A 154 0.22 12.25 26.65
CA ASP A 154 0.56 13.13 27.76
C ASP A 154 1.10 12.26 28.91
N PHE A 155 2.34 12.52 29.34
CA PHE A 155 3.01 11.70 30.35
C PHE A 155 2.30 11.76 31.71
N ASP A 156 1.80 12.93 32.09
CA ASP A 156 1.23 13.17 33.41
C ASP A 156 -0.18 12.56 33.52
N LEU A 157 -0.95 12.63 32.42
CA LEU A 157 -2.33 12.14 32.38
C LEU A 157 -2.46 10.70 31.87
N SER A 158 -1.40 10.14 31.27
CA SER A 158 -1.45 8.86 30.56
C SER A 158 -2.51 8.80 29.43
N GLU A 159 -2.98 9.96 28.97
CA GLU A 159 -4.00 10.09 27.94
C GLU A 159 -3.38 10.20 26.55
N VAL A 160 -4.01 9.56 25.56
CA VAL A 160 -3.63 9.71 24.15
C VAL A 160 -4.13 11.06 23.66
N VAL A 161 -3.20 11.96 23.35
CA VAL A 161 -3.51 13.31 22.86
C VAL A 161 -3.45 13.41 21.34
N PHE A 162 -2.80 12.46 20.67
CA PHE A 162 -2.80 12.31 19.22
C PHE A 162 -2.62 10.85 18.80
N ALA A 163 -3.36 10.47 17.75
CA ALA A 163 -3.23 9.20 17.07
C ALA A 163 -3.33 9.44 15.55
N GLY A 164 -2.28 9.04 14.83
CA GLY A 164 -2.13 9.32 13.41
C GLY A 164 -1.12 8.41 12.73
N HIS A 165 -0.61 8.84 11.58
CA HIS A 165 0.43 8.13 10.84
C HIS A 165 1.51 9.13 10.43
N VAL A 166 2.73 8.63 10.21
CA VAL A 166 3.80 9.41 9.62
C VAL A 166 3.38 9.78 8.20
N TYR A 167 3.33 11.08 7.93
CA TYR A 167 3.05 11.62 6.62
C TYR A 167 4.34 11.90 5.86
N GLU A 168 5.34 12.45 6.54
CA GLU A 168 6.65 12.76 5.99
C GLU A 168 7.75 12.65 7.06
N VAL A 169 8.97 12.31 6.62
CA VAL A 169 10.18 12.36 7.44
C VAL A 169 11.24 13.18 6.72
N LEU A 170 11.81 14.17 7.42
CA LEU A 170 12.93 14.98 6.93
C LEU A 170 14.20 14.62 7.70
N TYR A 171 15.27 14.35 6.97
CA TYR A 171 16.53 13.90 7.55
C TYR A 171 17.55 15.05 7.63
N GLY A 172 18.17 15.19 8.79
CA GLY A 172 19.41 15.93 9.02
C GLY A 172 20.59 14.98 9.22
N ALA A 173 21.73 15.50 9.66
CA ALA A 173 22.94 14.69 9.86
C ALA A 173 22.82 13.65 10.98
N ASP A 174 22.15 13.99 12.08
CA ASP A 174 21.84 13.08 13.20
C ASP A 174 20.42 13.30 13.74
N THR A 175 19.56 13.91 12.94
CA THR A 175 18.19 14.24 13.34
C THR A 175 17.20 13.75 12.31
N ALA A 176 16.02 13.34 12.78
CA ALA A 176 14.88 13.04 11.92
C ALA A 176 13.69 13.85 12.43
N ARG A 177 13.10 14.65 11.54
CA ARG A 177 11.86 15.38 11.78
C ARG A 177 10.69 14.60 11.22
N PHE A 178 9.72 14.32 12.06
CA PHE A 178 8.50 13.63 11.70
C PHE A 178 7.36 14.63 11.58
N ILE A 179 6.62 14.54 10.48
CA ILE A 179 5.35 15.23 10.28
C ILE A 179 4.28 14.15 10.27
N CYS A 180 3.44 14.12 11.29
CA CYS A 180 2.40 13.12 11.47
C CYS A 180 1.04 13.77 11.34
N ARG A 181 0.13 13.13 10.58
CA ARG A 181 -1.26 13.60 10.44
C ARG A 181 -2.20 12.62 11.11
N GLY A 182 -3.22 13.15 11.76
CA GLY A 182 -4.22 12.33 12.42
C GLY A 182 -4.97 11.47 11.40
N GLY A 183 -5.72 10.49 11.92
CA GLY A 183 -6.41 9.51 11.09
C GLY A 183 -7.05 10.14 9.86
N ALA A 184 -7.94 11.13 10.01
CA ALA A 184 -8.75 11.68 8.93
C ALA A 184 -7.99 12.05 7.63
N ALA A 185 -6.67 12.26 7.68
CA ALA A 185 -5.81 12.45 6.51
C ALA A 185 -6.01 11.41 5.39
N SER A 186 -6.23 10.13 5.72
CA SER A 186 -6.49 9.11 4.70
C SER A 186 -7.76 9.38 3.88
N LEU A 187 -8.75 10.07 4.45
CA LEU A 187 -9.98 10.47 3.77
C LEU A 187 -9.73 11.63 2.80
N HIS A 188 -8.78 12.51 3.12
CA HIS A 188 -8.39 13.63 2.25
C HIS A 188 -7.52 13.16 1.06
N ILE A 189 -6.70 12.14 1.29
CA ILE A 189 -5.84 11.54 0.26
C ILE A 189 -6.66 10.67 -0.70
N GLN A 190 -7.69 9.99 -0.21
CA GLN A 190 -8.49 9.13 -1.07
C GLN A 190 -9.39 9.96 -2.01
N LYS A 191 -9.17 9.80 -3.32
CA LYS A 191 -10.16 10.24 -4.31
C LYS A 191 -11.21 9.15 -4.50
N LEU A 192 -12.47 9.55 -4.51
CA LEU A 192 -13.60 8.68 -4.79
C LEU A 192 -14.39 9.29 -5.94
N LYS A 193 -14.81 8.46 -6.89
CA LYS A 193 -15.83 8.83 -7.87
C LYS A 193 -17.08 8.06 -7.53
N VAL A 194 -17.96 8.72 -6.76
CA VAL A 194 -19.22 8.18 -6.30
C VAL A 194 -20.30 9.23 -6.45
N GLU A 195 -21.45 8.82 -6.96
CA GLU A 195 -22.69 9.59 -6.96
C GLU A 195 -23.64 8.95 -5.95
N PHE A 196 -24.13 9.73 -5.00
CA PHE A 196 -25.07 9.29 -3.98
C PHE A 196 -26.48 9.77 -4.33
N ILE A 197 -27.44 8.85 -4.34
CA ILE A 197 -28.82 9.08 -4.74
C ILE A 197 -29.71 8.74 -3.53
N ASN A 198 -30.38 9.76 -2.98
CA ASN A 198 -31.21 9.67 -1.77
C ASN A 198 -30.47 9.16 -0.51
N PHE A 199 -29.14 9.27 -0.44
CA PHE A 199 -28.41 8.90 0.77
C PHE A 199 -28.64 9.90 1.89
N ASN A 200 -28.73 9.41 3.13
CA ASN A 200 -28.50 10.28 4.28
C ASN A 200 -26.99 10.54 4.46
N GLY A 201 -26.64 11.66 5.10
CA GLY A 201 -25.24 12.05 5.29
C GLY A 201 -24.40 11.00 6.02
N VAL A 202 -25.00 10.24 6.94
CA VAL A 202 -24.30 9.20 7.73
C VAL A 202 -23.93 7.99 6.87
N GLU A 203 -24.81 7.55 5.98
CA GLU A 203 -24.50 6.46 5.05
C GLU A 203 -23.44 6.86 4.03
N ALA A 204 -23.47 8.10 3.55
CA ALA A 204 -22.44 8.64 2.68
C ALA A 204 -21.08 8.69 3.40
N LEU A 205 -21.04 9.23 4.63
CA LEU A 205 -19.84 9.25 5.45
C LEU A 205 -19.33 7.84 5.77
N ASN A 206 -20.24 6.89 6.04
CA ASN A 206 -19.88 5.50 6.26
C ASN A 206 -19.23 4.89 5.02
N PHE A 207 -19.79 5.16 3.83
CA PHE A 207 -19.23 4.70 2.57
C PHE A 207 -17.81 5.25 2.35
N ILE A 208 -17.62 6.56 2.54
CA ILE A 208 -16.33 7.25 2.39
C ILE A 208 -15.30 6.75 3.42
N THR A 209 -15.75 6.46 4.65
CA THR A 209 -14.87 5.96 5.72
C THR A 209 -14.43 4.52 5.43
N GLU A 210 -15.38 3.64 5.09
CA GLU A 210 -15.07 2.25 4.74
C GLU A 210 -14.22 2.17 3.47
N SER A 211 -14.42 3.07 2.50
CA SER A 211 -13.60 3.07 1.29
C SER A 211 -12.14 3.37 1.59
N ALA A 212 -11.85 4.14 2.65
CA ALA A 212 -10.51 4.44 3.13
C ALA A 212 -9.92 3.35 4.03
N GLY A 213 -10.55 2.17 4.09
CA GLY A 213 -10.09 1.03 4.90
C GLY A 213 -10.37 1.20 6.39
N ARG A 214 -11.36 2.02 6.77
CA ARG A 214 -11.63 2.35 8.17
C ARG A 214 -12.98 1.88 8.66
N LYS A 215 -13.04 1.68 9.98
CA LYS A 215 -14.28 1.42 10.70
C LYS A 215 -14.91 2.75 11.08
N SER A 216 -16.16 2.94 10.70
CA SER A 216 -16.94 4.12 11.06
C SER A 216 -17.37 4.06 12.51
N ASN A 217 -16.89 4.99 13.33
CA ASN A 217 -17.33 5.22 14.70
C ASN A 217 -17.74 6.69 14.84
N PHE A 218 -18.98 7.00 14.43
CA PHE A 218 -19.51 8.35 14.54
C PHE A 218 -20.02 8.59 15.97
N HIS A 219 -19.58 9.69 16.59
CA HIS A 219 -19.95 10.05 17.97
C HIS A 219 -21.39 10.59 18.08
N SER A 220 -21.97 11.08 16.98
CA SER A 220 -23.31 11.67 16.95
C SER A 220 -24.33 10.75 16.25
N ASP A 221 -25.58 10.83 16.69
CA ASP A 221 -26.71 10.22 15.99
C ASP A 221 -27.09 11.04 14.74
N PRO A 222 -27.67 10.38 13.70
CA PRO A 222 -27.97 8.95 13.64
C PRO A 222 -26.72 8.09 13.39
N LYS A 223 -26.66 6.89 13.98
CA LYS A 223 -25.58 5.92 13.72
C LYS A 223 -25.78 5.17 12.41
N SER A 224 -24.66 4.73 11.82
CA SER A 224 -24.68 3.86 10.64
C SER A 224 -25.46 2.56 10.92
N ASN A 225 -26.31 2.16 9.98
CA ASN A 225 -27.01 0.87 10.05
C ASN A 225 -26.10 -0.28 9.59
N PHE A 226 -25.56 -1.04 10.54
CA PHE A 226 -24.71 -2.20 10.28
C PHE A 226 -25.48 -3.54 10.23
N LYS A 227 -26.82 -3.54 10.27
CA LYS A 227 -27.61 -4.77 10.09
C LYS A 227 -27.45 -5.29 8.66
N LYS A 228 -27.53 -6.62 8.49
CA LYS A 228 -27.58 -7.23 7.16
C LYS A 228 -28.85 -6.76 6.43
N ARG A 229 -28.66 -6.25 5.22
CA ARG A 229 -29.70 -5.73 4.33
C ARG A 229 -29.51 -6.30 2.94
N ARG A 230 -30.57 -6.31 2.14
CA ARG A 230 -30.53 -6.77 0.74
C ARG A 230 -30.23 -5.60 -0.19
N PHE A 231 -29.28 -5.80 -1.09
CA PHE A 231 -28.85 -4.82 -2.07
C PHE A 231 -28.92 -5.40 -3.47
N THR A 232 -29.39 -4.60 -4.41
CA THR A 232 -29.33 -4.85 -5.84
C THR A 232 -28.06 -4.23 -6.40
N ILE A 233 -27.25 -5.04 -7.06
CA ILE A 233 -25.97 -4.65 -7.67
C ILE A 233 -26.10 -4.81 -9.18
N ILE A 234 -25.77 -3.75 -9.91
CA ILE A 234 -25.79 -3.75 -11.38
C ILE A 234 -24.45 -3.23 -11.89
N SER A 235 -23.87 -3.89 -12.87
CA SER A 235 -22.67 -3.43 -13.57
C SER A 235 -22.80 -3.67 -15.08
N PRO A 236 -22.44 -2.69 -15.93
CA PRO A 236 -22.50 -2.86 -17.36
C PRO A 236 -21.31 -3.68 -17.87
N LEU A 237 -21.54 -4.39 -18.98
CA LEU A 237 -20.57 -5.14 -19.74
C LEU A 237 -20.42 -4.54 -21.14
N LEU A 238 -19.18 -4.31 -21.55
CA LEU A 238 -18.84 -3.84 -22.88
C LEU A 238 -18.65 -5.02 -23.83
N ASN A 239 -19.10 -4.85 -25.07
CA ASN A 239 -18.92 -5.80 -26.18
C ASN A 239 -19.59 -7.17 -26.00
N LEU A 240 -20.41 -7.38 -24.97
CA LEU A 240 -21.27 -8.55 -24.86
C LEU A 240 -22.57 -8.32 -25.65
N LYS A 241 -22.91 -9.23 -26.57
CA LYS A 241 -24.17 -9.21 -27.33
C LYS A 241 -25.03 -10.39 -26.91
N ILE A 242 -26.27 -10.11 -26.51
CA ILE A 242 -27.25 -11.09 -26.08
C ILE A 242 -28.53 -10.86 -26.87
N SER A 243 -29.23 -11.93 -27.25
CA SER A 243 -30.51 -11.83 -27.96
C SER A 243 -31.69 -11.64 -27.01
N ASN A 244 -31.61 -12.24 -25.81
CA ASN A 244 -32.65 -12.22 -24.79
C ASN A 244 -32.00 -12.12 -23.40
N THR A 245 -32.76 -11.64 -22.43
CA THR A 245 -32.40 -11.71 -21.01
C THR A 245 -32.20 -13.17 -20.60
N PHE A 246 -31.12 -13.45 -19.85
CA PHE A 246 -30.86 -14.78 -19.32
C PHE A 246 -30.22 -14.71 -17.94
N THR A 247 -30.30 -15.80 -17.18
CA THR A 247 -29.75 -15.90 -15.82
C THR A 247 -28.79 -17.07 -15.73
N LEU A 248 -27.61 -16.83 -15.15
CA LEU A 248 -26.64 -17.86 -14.79
C LEU A 248 -26.36 -17.78 -13.30
N GLY A 249 -26.66 -18.86 -12.57
CA GLY A 249 -26.64 -18.85 -11.11
C GLY A 249 -27.61 -17.80 -10.57
N ASN A 250 -27.09 -16.81 -9.86
CA ASN A 250 -27.85 -15.69 -9.29
C ASN A 250 -27.54 -14.34 -9.97
N VAL A 251 -27.03 -14.38 -11.21
CA VAL A 251 -26.71 -13.19 -12.01
C VAL A 251 -27.57 -13.19 -13.28
N THR A 252 -28.32 -12.11 -13.47
CA THR A 252 -29.18 -11.90 -14.64
C THR A 252 -28.50 -10.92 -15.59
N PHE A 253 -28.41 -11.28 -16.87
CA PHE A 253 -27.86 -10.47 -17.96
C PHE A 253 -29.00 -10.00 -18.84
N TYR A 254 -29.11 -8.69 -19.05
CA TYR A 254 -30.22 -8.06 -19.75
C TYR A 254 -29.75 -6.81 -20.48
N HIS A 255 -30.48 -6.42 -21.54
CA HIS A 255 -30.41 -5.05 -22.08
C HIS A 255 -31.33 -4.15 -21.25
N LEU A 256 -31.25 -2.82 -21.42
CA LEU A 256 -32.12 -1.87 -20.71
C LEU A 256 -33.59 -2.34 -20.65
N GLU A 257 -34.11 -2.64 -19.45
CA GLU A 257 -35.44 -3.21 -19.23
C GLU A 257 -36.46 -2.15 -18.74
N HIS A 258 -36.05 -0.88 -18.65
CA HIS A 258 -36.87 0.24 -18.11
C HIS A 258 -37.47 -0.03 -16.72
N ASN A 259 -36.80 -0.87 -15.92
CA ASN A 259 -37.14 -1.09 -14.53
C ASN A 259 -36.74 0.14 -13.68
N ASP A 260 -37.16 0.17 -12.41
CA ASP A 260 -36.87 1.31 -11.52
C ASP A 260 -35.36 1.55 -11.34
N ASP A 261 -34.54 0.50 -11.35
CA ASP A 261 -33.09 0.62 -11.24
C ASP A 261 -32.50 1.32 -12.47
N ASP A 262 -32.93 0.90 -13.67
CA ASP A 262 -32.51 1.46 -14.95
C ASP A 262 -32.91 2.92 -15.09
N LYS A 263 -34.13 3.29 -14.68
CA LYS A 263 -34.58 4.69 -14.66
C LYS A 263 -33.74 5.56 -13.74
N ILE A 264 -33.38 5.04 -12.55
CA ILE A 264 -32.50 5.77 -11.62
C ILE A 264 -31.13 5.98 -12.28
N ILE A 265 -30.55 4.94 -12.87
CA ILE A 265 -29.26 5.03 -13.58
C ILE A 265 -29.35 6.05 -14.72
N GLU A 266 -30.36 6.00 -15.57
CA GLU A 266 -30.53 6.95 -16.69
C GLU A 266 -30.75 8.39 -16.22
N SER A 267 -31.38 8.58 -15.07
CA SER A 267 -31.60 9.91 -14.50
C SER A 267 -30.37 10.50 -13.79
N SER A 268 -29.42 9.65 -13.38
CA SER A 268 -28.19 10.03 -12.68
C SER A 268 -27.18 10.74 -13.58
N ASP A 269 -26.32 11.57 -13.00
CA ASP A 269 -25.27 12.28 -13.76
C ASP A 269 -24.25 11.28 -14.33
N SER A 270 -23.89 10.27 -13.54
CA SER A 270 -22.98 9.21 -13.94
C SER A 270 -23.54 8.38 -15.09
N GLY A 271 -24.84 8.07 -15.09
CA GLY A 271 -25.48 7.33 -16.17
C GLY A 271 -25.61 8.13 -17.46
N LYS A 272 -25.92 9.43 -17.38
CA LYS A 272 -26.05 10.32 -18.54
C LYS A 272 -24.72 10.58 -19.24
N LEU A 273 -23.65 10.78 -18.47
CA LEU A 273 -22.37 11.26 -19.00
C LEU A 273 -21.39 10.13 -19.34
N ASN A 274 -21.65 8.90 -18.90
CA ASN A 274 -20.71 7.80 -19.05
C ASN A 274 -21.20 6.77 -20.07
N ALA A 275 -20.48 6.66 -21.19
CA ALA A 275 -20.76 5.72 -22.26
C ALA A 275 -20.82 4.24 -21.80
N LYS A 276 -20.23 3.91 -20.64
CA LYS A 276 -20.36 2.56 -20.05
C LYS A 276 -21.81 2.19 -19.72
N TRP A 277 -22.64 3.16 -19.35
CA TRP A 277 -24.07 2.95 -19.02
C TRP A 277 -25.01 3.03 -20.23
N ASP A 278 -24.46 3.16 -21.45
CA ASP A 278 -25.23 3.21 -22.69
C ASP A 278 -26.26 2.07 -22.77
N LYS A 279 -27.43 2.39 -23.32
CA LYS A 279 -28.57 1.47 -23.43
C LYS A 279 -28.29 0.20 -24.25
N ASN A 280 -27.29 0.23 -25.14
CA ASN A 280 -26.90 -0.92 -25.96
C ASN A 280 -25.93 -1.86 -25.22
N ASN A 281 -25.36 -1.45 -24.09
CA ASN A 281 -24.50 -2.30 -23.29
C ASN A 281 -25.36 -3.24 -22.42
N VAL A 282 -24.95 -4.51 -22.39
CA VAL A 282 -25.57 -5.49 -21.51
C VAL A 282 -25.27 -5.14 -20.06
N ARG A 283 -26.25 -5.32 -19.18
CA ARG A 283 -26.13 -5.13 -17.73
C ARG A 283 -26.15 -6.49 -17.04
N ALA A 284 -25.27 -6.69 -16.06
CA ALA A 284 -25.34 -7.82 -15.14
C ALA A 284 -25.91 -7.35 -13.80
N LYS A 285 -26.96 -8.03 -13.34
CA LYS A 285 -27.66 -7.75 -12.08
C LYS A 285 -27.58 -8.92 -11.14
N THR A 286 -27.31 -8.65 -9.87
CA THR A 286 -27.41 -9.64 -8.79
C THR A 286 -27.94 -9.01 -7.51
N VAL A 287 -28.44 -9.83 -6.60
CA VAL A 287 -28.88 -9.40 -5.27
C VAL A 287 -28.01 -10.05 -4.21
N VAL A 288 -27.54 -9.25 -3.26
CA VAL A 288 -26.63 -9.69 -2.18
C VAL A 288 -27.09 -9.18 -0.82
N GLU A 289 -26.68 -9.89 0.23
CA GLU A 289 -26.84 -9.42 1.60
C GLU A 289 -25.52 -8.87 2.12
N ALA A 290 -25.55 -7.67 2.71
CA ALA A 290 -24.37 -7.02 3.26
C ALA A 290 -24.75 -6.09 4.41
N THR A 291 -23.76 -5.62 5.17
CA THR A 291 -23.98 -4.66 6.27
C THR A 291 -23.83 -3.20 5.82
N SER A 292 -23.28 -2.96 4.63
CA SER A 292 -23.03 -1.62 4.08
C SER A 292 -23.04 -1.65 2.55
N PHE A 293 -23.21 -0.49 1.93
CA PHE A 293 -23.17 -0.33 0.47
C PHE A 293 -21.84 -0.77 -0.14
N LEU A 294 -20.72 -0.41 0.49
CA LEU A 294 -19.39 -0.78 -0.04
C LEU A 294 -19.17 -2.29 0.00
N LYS A 295 -19.55 -2.95 1.10
CA LYS A 295 -19.50 -4.42 1.20
C LYS A 295 -20.44 -5.08 0.18
N ALA A 296 -21.64 -4.52 -0.02
CA ALA A 296 -22.57 -5.01 -1.03
C ALA A 296 -21.96 -4.95 -2.43
N ILE A 297 -21.32 -3.83 -2.78
CA ILE A 297 -20.60 -3.66 -4.05
C ILE A 297 -19.48 -4.68 -4.19
N GLN A 298 -18.64 -4.87 -3.17
CA GLN A 298 -17.54 -5.84 -3.20
C GLN A 298 -18.05 -7.28 -3.42
N ILE A 299 -19.08 -7.69 -2.68
CA ILE A 299 -19.68 -9.03 -2.78
C ILE A 299 -20.36 -9.20 -4.14
N GLY A 300 -21.18 -8.25 -4.57
CA GLY A 300 -21.93 -8.33 -5.83
C GLY A 300 -21.02 -8.31 -7.04
N TYR A 301 -20.03 -7.42 -7.07
CA TYR A 301 -19.05 -7.37 -8.15
C TYR A 301 -18.24 -8.67 -8.25
N SER A 302 -17.80 -9.23 -7.12
CA SER A 302 -17.12 -10.52 -7.07
C SER A 302 -17.97 -11.65 -7.67
N LYS A 303 -19.26 -11.71 -7.33
CA LYS A 303 -20.20 -12.69 -7.91
C LYS A 303 -20.39 -12.51 -9.42
N ILE A 304 -20.58 -11.27 -9.89
CA ILE A 304 -20.72 -10.97 -11.32
C ILE A 304 -19.43 -11.37 -12.06
N SER A 305 -18.27 -10.99 -11.52
CA SER A 305 -16.97 -11.33 -12.09
C SER A 305 -16.78 -12.84 -12.24
N GLN A 306 -17.14 -13.63 -11.22
CA GLN A 306 -17.04 -15.09 -11.29
C GLN A 306 -17.89 -15.70 -12.43
N ILE A 307 -19.12 -15.21 -12.61
CA ILE A 307 -19.98 -15.67 -13.70
C ILE A 307 -19.43 -15.21 -15.05
N VAL A 308 -18.87 -14.00 -15.15
CA VAL A 308 -18.19 -13.49 -16.35
C VAL A 308 -16.98 -14.37 -16.71
N ASP A 309 -16.17 -14.75 -15.73
CA ASP A 309 -15.02 -15.64 -15.93
C ASP A 309 -15.48 -17.03 -16.40
N TRP A 310 -16.60 -17.53 -15.88
CA TRP A 310 -17.20 -18.77 -16.36
C TRP A 310 -17.67 -18.68 -17.82
N ILE A 311 -18.31 -17.56 -18.22
CA ILE A 311 -18.72 -17.33 -19.61
C ILE A 311 -17.48 -17.29 -20.52
N ARG A 312 -16.42 -16.59 -20.11
CA ARG A 312 -15.14 -16.53 -20.85
C ARG A 312 -14.55 -17.92 -21.03
N LEU A 313 -14.46 -18.69 -19.95
CA LEU A 313 -13.98 -20.07 -20.00
C LEU A 313 -14.84 -20.91 -20.95
N ARG A 314 -16.18 -20.84 -20.85
CA ARG A 314 -17.07 -21.64 -21.71
C ARG A 314 -16.90 -21.33 -23.19
N VAL A 315 -16.61 -20.06 -23.51
CA VAL A 315 -16.34 -19.61 -24.87
C VAL A 315 -14.97 -20.09 -25.38
N ASP A 316 -13.98 -20.18 -24.49
CA ASP A 316 -12.61 -20.59 -24.82
C ASP A 316 -12.37 -22.11 -24.76
N ILE A 317 -13.28 -22.90 -24.15
CA ILE A 317 -13.17 -24.37 -24.15
C ILE A 317 -13.27 -24.91 -25.57
N SER A 318 -12.16 -25.49 -26.05
CA SER A 318 -12.05 -26.16 -27.34
C SER A 318 -12.23 -27.68 -27.28
N PHE A 319 -12.39 -28.24 -26.07
CA PHE A 319 -12.57 -29.67 -25.89
C PHE A 319 -13.99 -30.10 -26.31
N PRO A 320 -14.13 -31.17 -27.12
CA PRO A 320 -15.41 -31.54 -27.71
C PRO A 320 -16.37 -32.23 -26.73
N TYR A 321 -15.89 -32.71 -25.59
CA TYR A 321 -16.70 -33.44 -24.61
C TYR A 321 -16.27 -33.15 -23.18
N TYR A 322 -17.19 -33.33 -22.23
CA TYR A 322 -16.89 -33.46 -20.80
C TYR A 322 -17.60 -34.67 -20.22
N GLN A 323 -17.00 -35.26 -19.19
CA GLN A 323 -17.59 -36.37 -18.45
C GLN A 323 -18.36 -35.84 -17.25
N ARG A 324 -19.62 -36.24 -17.12
CA ARG A 324 -20.45 -36.00 -15.93
C ARG A 324 -21.01 -37.33 -15.47
N ASN A 325 -20.56 -37.79 -14.31
CA ASN A 325 -20.80 -39.16 -13.83
C ASN A 325 -20.32 -40.18 -14.88
N THR A 326 -21.19 -41.08 -15.31
CA THR A 326 -20.92 -42.10 -16.34
C THR A 326 -21.22 -41.64 -17.76
N HIS A 327 -21.69 -40.40 -17.97
CA HIS A 327 -22.13 -39.92 -19.28
C HIS A 327 -21.14 -38.94 -19.89
N THR A 328 -20.81 -39.17 -21.16
CA THR A 328 -20.03 -38.25 -22.00
C THR A 328 -20.99 -37.25 -22.65
N ASN A 329 -20.79 -35.96 -22.38
CA ASN A 329 -21.66 -34.90 -22.86
C ASN A 329 -20.90 -34.06 -23.91
N PRO A 330 -21.47 -33.83 -25.10
CA PRO A 330 -20.84 -33.00 -26.12
C PRO A 330 -20.85 -31.52 -25.72
N LEU A 331 -19.79 -30.81 -26.10
CA LEU A 331 -19.71 -29.36 -26.00
C LEU A 331 -19.68 -28.74 -27.40
N SER A 332 -20.54 -27.76 -27.61
CA SER A 332 -20.46 -26.94 -28.81
C SER A 332 -19.22 -26.05 -28.76
N PHE A 333 -18.40 -26.17 -29.81
CA PHE A 333 -17.26 -25.30 -30.08
C PHE A 333 -17.62 -24.29 -31.17
N ASN A 334 -17.15 -23.06 -31.03
CA ASN A 334 -17.27 -22.05 -32.07
C ASN A 334 -16.00 -21.20 -32.08
N PHE A 335 -15.19 -21.37 -33.13
CA PHE A 335 -13.91 -20.68 -33.31
C PHE A 335 -14.05 -19.14 -33.28
N GLN A 336 -15.13 -18.58 -33.84
CA GLN A 336 -15.33 -17.12 -33.83
C GLN A 336 -15.55 -16.59 -32.42
N LYS A 337 -16.17 -17.38 -31.54
CA LYS A 337 -16.40 -16.98 -30.15
C LYS A 337 -15.09 -16.91 -29.36
N GLN A 338 -14.10 -17.74 -29.67
CA GLN A 338 -12.78 -17.73 -29.00
C GLN A 338 -12.04 -16.38 -29.12
N TYR A 339 -12.32 -15.61 -30.18
CA TYR A 339 -11.77 -14.25 -30.35
C TYR A 339 -12.72 -13.16 -29.85
N SER A 340 -13.92 -13.52 -29.41
CA SER A 340 -14.86 -12.57 -28.84
C SER A 340 -14.41 -12.17 -27.44
N ARG A 341 -14.10 -10.88 -27.26
CA ARG A 341 -13.73 -10.32 -25.97
C ARG A 341 -14.83 -9.39 -25.48
N PHE A 342 -15.22 -9.57 -24.23
CA PHE A 342 -16.15 -8.70 -23.53
C PHE A 342 -15.60 -8.39 -22.13
N GLU A 343 -15.98 -7.23 -21.60
CA GLU A 343 -15.38 -6.67 -20.40
C GLU A 343 -16.45 -6.28 -19.39
N LEU A 344 -16.31 -6.76 -18.16
CA LEU A 344 -17.05 -6.24 -17.01
C LEU A 344 -16.45 -4.89 -16.62
N THR A 345 -17.25 -3.83 -16.62
CA THR A 345 -16.73 -2.50 -16.28
C THR A 345 -16.57 -2.30 -14.78
N THR A 346 -15.83 -1.27 -14.41
CA THR A 346 -15.64 -0.85 -13.00
C THR A 346 -16.74 0.03 -12.45
N GLN A 347 -17.72 0.40 -13.27
CA GLN A 347 -18.87 1.19 -12.87
C GLN A 347 -19.93 0.26 -12.26
N ILE A 348 -20.39 0.62 -11.07
CA ILE A 348 -21.30 -0.23 -10.30
C ILE A 348 -22.40 0.62 -9.72
N TYR A 349 -23.64 0.25 -10.03
CA TYR A 349 -24.82 0.72 -9.35
C TYR A 349 -25.15 -0.21 -8.18
N CYS A 350 -25.44 0.37 -7.03
CA CYS A 350 -25.86 -0.35 -5.83
C CYS A 350 -27.07 0.34 -5.23
N ARG A 351 -28.17 -0.38 -5.05
CA ARG A 351 -29.37 0.11 -4.36
C ARG A 351 -29.75 -0.81 -3.21
N GLU A 352 -30.10 -0.24 -2.07
CA GLU A 352 -30.74 -0.99 -0.99
C GLU A 352 -32.19 -1.29 -1.36
N ASN A 353 -32.63 -2.56 -1.24
CA ASN A 353 -33.93 -2.98 -1.76
C ASN A 353 -35.13 -2.38 -1.01
N ASN A 354 -34.97 -2.10 0.28
CA ASN A 354 -36.04 -1.62 1.16
C ASN A 354 -36.14 -0.08 1.19
N THR A 355 -35.19 0.61 0.58
CA THR A 355 -35.13 2.07 0.53
C THR A 355 -34.97 2.53 -0.91
N LYS A 356 -35.00 3.86 -1.14
CA LYS A 356 -34.65 4.46 -2.44
C LYS A 356 -33.18 4.87 -2.49
N ASN A 357 -32.37 4.43 -1.52
CA ASN A 357 -30.98 4.83 -1.38
C ASN A 357 -30.16 4.02 -2.39
N ALA A 358 -29.49 4.72 -3.30
CA ALA A 358 -28.63 4.11 -4.30
C ALA A 358 -27.33 4.90 -4.48
N CYS A 359 -26.28 4.23 -4.94
CA CYS A 359 -25.07 4.90 -5.37
C CYS A 359 -24.55 4.32 -6.68
N ILE A 360 -23.86 5.16 -7.45
CA ILE A 360 -23.06 4.75 -8.60
C ILE A 360 -21.61 5.01 -8.26
N TYR A 361 -20.79 3.96 -8.30
CA TYR A 361 -19.42 3.99 -7.83
C TYR A 361 -18.46 3.42 -8.89
N ASP A 362 -17.32 4.09 -9.10
CA ASP A 362 -16.24 3.58 -9.95
C ASP A 362 -15.14 2.92 -9.11
N LEU A 363 -14.97 1.60 -9.28
CA LEU A 363 -13.89 0.86 -8.63
C LEU A 363 -12.49 1.31 -9.06
N ASN A 364 -12.33 1.83 -10.28
CA ASN A 364 -11.00 2.22 -10.79
C ASN A 364 -10.46 3.49 -10.14
N VAL A 365 -11.33 4.33 -9.57
CA VAL A 365 -10.89 5.56 -8.90
C VAL A 365 -10.36 5.28 -7.49
N LYS A 366 -10.41 4.03 -7.03
CA LYS A 366 -9.82 3.62 -5.74
C LYS A 366 -8.29 3.50 -5.75
N ILE A 367 -7.65 3.74 -6.88
CA ILE A 367 -6.20 3.67 -7.01
C ILE A 367 -5.66 5.04 -6.59
N GLY A 368 -4.67 5.05 -5.69
CA GLY A 368 -4.13 6.25 -5.04
C GLY A 368 -3.73 7.37 -6.00
N HIS A 369 -3.29 8.50 -5.44
CA HIS A 369 -2.78 9.60 -6.24
C HIS A 369 -1.85 9.08 -7.36
N PRO A 370 -1.95 9.60 -8.60
CA PRO A 370 -0.93 9.32 -9.59
C PRO A 370 0.42 9.58 -8.92
N LEU A 371 1.38 8.67 -9.10
CA LEU A 371 2.73 8.89 -8.60
C LEU A 371 3.31 10.06 -9.38
N VAL A 372 3.24 11.26 -8.79
CA VAL A 372 3.78 12.49 -9.38
C VAL A 372 5.14 12.71 -8.77
N PHE A 373 6.18 12.45 -9.55
CA PHE A 373 7.52 12.90 -9.20
C PHE A 373 7.61 14.40 -9.46
N GLN A 374 7.58 15.20 -8.39
CA GLN A 374 7.83 16.65 -8.48
C GLN A 374 9.32 17.01 -8.41
N TYR A 375 10.14 16.01 -8.18
CA TYR A 375 11.58 16.05 -8.08
C TYR A 375 12.16 15.04 -9.07
N ASP A 376 13.45 15.15 -9.36
CA ASP A 376 14.08 14.23 -10.29
C ASP A 376 13.87 12.78 -9.78
N PRO A 377 13.20 11.91 -10.55
CA PRO A 377 13.06 10.51 -10.17
C PRO A 377 14.40 9.87 -9.86
N GLU A 378 15.50 10.28 -10.50
CA GLU A 378 16.84 9.77 -10.19
C GLU A 378 17.26 10.07 -8.74
N GLU A 379 16.85 11.19 -8.16
CA GLU A 379 17.14 11.53 -6.75
C GLU A 379 16.25 10.74 -5.80
N TYR A 380 14.97 10.59 -6.12
CA TYR A 380 14.07 9.73 -5.34
C TYR A 380 14.64 8.33 -5.23
N PHE A 381 15.06 7.80 -6.38
CA PHE A 381 15.54 6.45 -6.48
C PHE A 381 17.00 6.35 -6.06
N ALA A 382 17.79 7.42 -5.96
CA ALA A 382 19.26 7.37 -5.82
C ALA A 382 19.75 6.36 -4.76
N GLY A 383 19.13 6.37 -3.57
CA GLY A 383 19.51 5.48 -2.46
C GLY A 383 19.34 3.99 -2.77
N ILE A 384 18.31 3.64 -3.53
CA ILE A 384 17.97 2.25 -3.90
C ILE A 384 18.53 1.92 -5.28
N TYR A 385 18.45 2.84 -6.24
CA TYR A 385 18.94 2.72 -7.60
C TYR A 385 20.41 2.33 -7.64
N LYS A 386 21.27 2.91 -6.79
CA LYS A 386 22.68 2.49 -6.72
C LYS A 386 22.83 0.98 -6.44
N LYS A 387 21.98 0.44 -5.57
CA LYS A 387 21.96 -0.99 -5.23
C LYS A 387 21.35 -1.85 -6.34
N PHE A 388 20.33 -1.35 -7.05
CA PHE A 388 19.63 -2.10 -8.10
C PHE A 388 20.14 -1.90 -9.53
N LYS A 389 20.94 -0.87 -9.80
CA LYS A 389 21.32 -0.44 -11.16
C LYS A 389 21.86 -1.57 -12.02
N HIS A 390 22.75 -2.38 -11.45
CA HIS A 390 23.40 -3.47 -12.14
C HIS A 390 22.44 -4.64 -12.49
N MET A 391 21.42 -4.87 -11.65
CA MET A 391 20.36 -5.85 -11.93
C MET A 391 19.40 -5.35 -13.01
N LEU A 392 19.00 -4.07 -12.93
CA LEU A 392 18.04 -3.47 -13.86
C LEU A 392 18.53 -3.42 -15.31
N SER A 393 19.85 -3.47 -15.55
CA SER A 393 20.45 -3.49 -16.89
C SER A 393 20.62 -4.89 -17.50
N LYS A 394 20.36 -5.96 -16.74
CA LYS A 394 20.56 -7.34 -17.19
C LYS A 394 19.25 -7.97 -17.67
N SER A 395 19.35 -8.86 -18.66
CA SER A 395 18.28 -9.83 -18.94
C SER A 395 18.29 -10.93 -17.86
N GLN A 396 17.16 -11.61 -17.64
CA GLN A 396 17.11 -12.69 -16.64
C GLN A 396 18.15 -13.80 -16.89
N GLN A 397 18.51 -14.06 -18.15
CA GLN A 397 19.54 -15.04 -18.51
C GLN A 397 20.95 -14.61 -18.12
N GLY A 398 21.20 -13.30 -17.95
CA GLY A 398 22.48 -12.74 -17.54
C GLY A 398 22.58 -12.45 -16.04
N MET A 399 21.54 -12.73 -15.26
CA MET A 399 21.51 -12.51 -13.81
C MET A 399 22.12 -13.69 -13.05
N SER A 400 22.84 -13.39 -11.97
CA SER A 400 23.26 -14.39 -10.99
C SER A 400 22.05 -14.98 -10.26
N LYS A 401 22.23 -16.11 -9.58
CA LYS A 401 21.17 -16.71 -8.75
C LYS A 401 20.67 -15.77 -7.65
N GLU A 402 21.59 -15.00 -7.06
CA GLU A 402 21.28 -14.00 -6.04
C GLU A 402 20.48 -12.83 -6.60
N GLU A 403 20.82 -12.33 -7.79
CA GLU A 403 20.08 -11.27 -8.47
C GLU A 403 18.67 -11.73 -8.86
N LEU A 404 18.54 -12.95 -9.41
CA LEU A 404 17.24 -13.55 -9.74
C LEU A 404 16.35 -13.70 -8.52
N ARG A 405 16.93 -14.07 -7.39
CA ARG A 405 16.23 -14.18 -6.11
C ARG A 405 15.65 -12.83 -5.67
N ILE A 406 16.45 -11.77 -5.70
CA ILE A 406 16.02 -10.42 -5.31
C ILE A 406 14.88 -9.95 -6.23
N VAL A 407 15.06 -10.07 -7.55
CA VAL A 407 14.05 -9.64 -8.53
C VAL A 407 12.75 -10.46 -8.40
N SER A 408 12.86 -11.76 -8.15
CA SER A 408 11.70 -12.63 -7.91
C SER A 408 10.98 -12.21 -6.62
N SER A 409 11.72 -11.92 -5.55
CA SER A 409 11.15 -11.46 -4.28
C SER A 409 10.39 -10.14 -4.45
N LEU A 410 10.95 -9.18 -5.20
CA LEU A 410 10.27 -7.92 -5.54
C LEU A 410 9.00 -8.15 -6.34
N HIS A 411 9.03 -9.05 -7.33
CA HIS A 411 7.86 -9.37 -8.13
C HIS A 411 6.71 -9.92 -7.27
N TRP A 412 6.99 -10.89 -6.42
CA TRP A 412 5.99 -11.48 -5.53
C TRP A 412 5.49 -10.50 -4.47
N LEU A 413 6.37 -9.66 -3.91
CA LEU A 413 5.98 -8.58 -3.01
C LEU A 413 5.03 -7.59 -3.71
N SER A 414 5.33 -7.20 -4.95
CA SER A 414 4.44 -6.35 -5.76
C SER A 414 3.08 -6.99 -6.01
N LEU A 415 3.04 -8.28 -6.37
CA LEU A 415 1.79 -9.02 -6.51
C LEU A 415 1.00 -9.11 -5.19
N ALA A 416 1.68 -9.20 -4.05
CA ALA A 416 1.02 -9.16 -2.74
C ALA A 416 0.39 -7.80 -2.46
N ILE A 417 1.13 -6.71 -2.69
CA ILE A 417 0.64 -5.34 -2.45
C ILE A 417 -0.59 -5.03 -3.32
N ASN A 418 -0.57 -5.48 -4.58
CA ASN A 418 -1.61 -5.17 -5.56
C ASN A 418 -2.79 -6.14 -5.57
N SER A 419 -2.73 -7.27 -4.85
CA SER A 419 -3.85 -8.21 -4.82
C SER A 419 -5.02 -7.68 -3.99
N ASN A 420 -6.25 -7.96 -4.41
CA ASN A 420 -7.46 -7.62 -3.68
C ASN A 420 -7.92 -8.71 -2.69
N LYS A 421 -7.31 -9.90 -2.73
CA LYS A 421 -7.69 -11.04 -1.90
C LYS A 421 -6.61 -11.33 -0.86
N SER A 422 -6.99 -11.33 0.43
CA SER A 422 -6.06 -11.58 1.54
C SER A 422 -5.32 -12.91 1.46
N LEU A 423 -5.95 -13.95 0.90
CA LEU A 423 -5.31 -15.24 0.66
C LEU A 423 -4.17 -15.15 -0.36
N ASP A 424 -4.41 -14.49 -1.49
CA ASP A 424 -3.38 -14.31 -2.52
C ASP A 424 -2.24 -13.46 -1.96
N LYS A 425 -2.54 -12.41 -1.18
CA LYS A 425 -1.52 -11.62 -0.46
C LYS A 425 -0.65 -12.51 0.43
N LEU A 426 -1.27 -13.37 1.23
CA LEU A 426 -0.57 -14.30 2.11
C LEU A 426 0.39 -15.21 1.32
N LEU A 427 -0.10 -15.83 0.25
CA LEU A 427 0.70 -16.75 -0.57
C LEU A 427 1.86 -16.01 -1.25
N HIS A 428 1.59 -14.86 -1.87
CA HIS A 428 2.61 -14.04 -2.52
C HIS A 428 3.68 -13.55 -1.53
N LEU A 429 3.30 -13.16 -0.31
CA LEU A 429 4.27 -12.76 0.73
C LEU A 429 5.16 -13.91 1.18
N TRP A 430 4.60 -15.11 1.34
CA TRP A 430 5.39 -16.30 1.64
C TRP A 430 6.33 -16.66 0.51
N THR A 431 5.88 -16.59 -0.74
CA THR A 431 6.74 -16.82 -1.90
C THR A 431 7.86 -15.79 -1.97
N ALA A 432 7.57 -14.50 -1.73
CA ALA A 432 8.60 -13.46 -1.66
C ALA A 432 9.65 -13.78 -0.59
N LEU A 433 9.22 -14.16 0.62
CA LEU A 433 10.12 -14.51 1.72
C LEU A 433 10.94 -15.78 1.44
N GLU A 434 10.33 -16.80 0.83
CA GLU A 434 11.01 -18.03 0.42
C GLU A 434 12.11 -17.75 -0.60
N PHE A 435 11.87 -16.83 -1.54
CA PHE A 435 12.94 -16.36 -2.43
C PHE A 435 14.04 -15.71 -1.59
N ILE A 436 13.76 -14.67 -0.79
CA ILE A 436 14.75 -13.94 0.03
C ILE A 436 15.72 -14.89 0.76
N VAL A 437 15.20 -15.95 1.38
CA VAL A 437 16.01 -16.85 2.23
C VAL A 437 16.49 -18.13 1.52
N SER A 438 16.27 -18.28 0.21
CA SER A 438 16.47 -19.55 -0.51
C SER A 438 17.90 -20.08 -0.45
N GLU A 439 18.91 -19.19 -0.46
CA GLU A 439 20.34 -19.55 -0.34
C GLU A 439 20.98 -19.08 0.96
N SER A 440 20.22 -18.93 2.06
CA SER A 440 20.82 -18.69 3.38
C SER A 440 21.82 -19.82 3.68
N LYS A 441 23.12 -19.53 3.57
CA LYS A 441 24.19 -20.49 3.84
C LYS A 441 24.32 -20.62 5.36
N LEU A 442 23.53 -21.52 5.93
CA LEU A 442 23.75 -21.98 7.29
C LEU A 442 24.93 -22.95 7.28
N GLU A 443 25.76 -22.86 8.32
CA GLU A 443 26.88 -23.77 8.51
C GLU A 443 26.35 -25.21 8.52
N LYS A 444 26.98 -26.09 7.73
CA LYS A 444 26.50 -27.47 7.62
C LYS A 444 26.84 -28.19 8.91
N ASN A 445 25.82 -28.68 9.60
CA ASN A 445 25.99 -29.51 10.79
C ASN A 445 26.66 -30.85 10.45
N PHE A 446 26.50 -31.33 9.21
CA PHE A 446 27.06 -32.60 8.75
C PHE A 446 27.82 -32.39 7.45
N ASN A 447 29.06 -32.86 7.40
CA ASN A 447 29.81 -32.90 6.15
C ASN A 447 29.32 -34.08 5.29
N LYS A 448 29.83 -34.17 4.05
CA LYS A 448 29.43 -35.24 3.11
C LYS A 448 29.83 -36.63 3.62
N SER A 449 31.00 -36.75 4.24
CA SER A 449 31.51 -38.00 4.82
C SER A 449 30.60 -38.48 5.96
N ASP A 450 30.16 -37.58 6.85
CA ASP A 450 29.26 -37.92 7.95
C ASP A 450 27.91 -38.44 7.41
N SER A 451 27.38 -37.79 6.38
CA SER A 451 26.12 -38.18 5.75
C SER A 451 26.22 -39.55 5.05
N GLU A 452 27.35 -39.82 4.38
CA GLU A 452 27.64 -41.10 3.74
C GLU A 452 27.82 -42.22 4.78
N GLU A 453 28.48 -41.94 5.90
CA GLU A 453 28.63 -42.90 7.00
C GLU A 453 27.30 -43.24 7.68
N ILE A 454 26.45 -42.24 7.92
CA ILE A 454 25.10 -42.45 8.47
C ILE A 454 24.28 -43.34 7.52
N MET A 455 24.30 -43.07 6.21
CA MET A 455 23.61 -43.91 5.23
C MET A 455 24.14 -45.34 5.19
N ARG A 456 25.47 -45.53 5.28
CA ARG A 456 26.07 -46.87 5.32
C ARG A 456 25.55 -47.67 6.53
N LYS A 457 25.58 -47.09 7.73
CA LYS A 457 25.08 -47.74 8.95
C LYS A 457 23.58 -48.04 8.90
N ILE A 458 22.80 -47.25 8.18
CA ILE A 458 21.36 -47.47 8.02
C ILE A 458 21.07 -48.57 7.02
N ASN A 459 21.88 -48.71 5.96
CA ASN A 459 21.77 -49.81 5.01
C ASN A 459 22.12 -51.17 5.64
N GLU A 460 22.85 -51.18 6.76
CA GLU A 460 23.11 -52.38 7.57
C GLU A 460 21.90 -52.80 8.41
N LEU A 461 20.90 -51.91 8.58
CA LEU A 461 19.62 -52.26 9.17
C LEU A 461 18.77 -52.97 8.10
N ASN A 462 18.21 -54.13 8.41
CA ASN A 462 17.31 -54.90 7.54
C ASN A 462 15.94 -54.19 7.33
N LEU A 463 15.99 -52.97 6.81
CA LEU A 463 14.85 -52.12 6.52
C LEU A 463 14.32 -52.43 5.13
N ASN A 464 13.01 -52.27 4.95
CA ASN A 464 12.42 -52.40 3.63
C ASN A 464 12.68 -51.14 2.76
N ASN A 465 12.44 -51.27 1.45
CA ASN A 465 12.72 -50.19 0.49
C ASN A 465 11.93 -48.90 0.74
N GLU A 466 10.73 -48.96 1.33
CA GLU A 466 9.98 -47.75 1.69
C GLU A 466 10.60 -47.03 2.89
N GLN A 467 11.01 -47.78 3.91
CA GLN A 467 11.68 -47.24 5.10
C GLN A 467 13.03 -46.60 4.74
N LEU A 468 13.81 -47.26 3.88
CA LEU A 468 15.08 -46.71 3.39
C LEU A 468 14.88 -45.40 2.62
N LYS A 469 13.88 -45.32 1.74
CA LYS A 469 13.56 -44.08 1.01
C LYS A 469 13.17 -42.94 1.95
N ILE A 470 12.39 -43.22 3.00
CA ILE A 470 11.99 -42.21 3.99
C ILE A 470 13.22 -41.70 4.75
N ILE A 471 14.09 -42.59 5.18
CA ILE A 471 15.29 -42.23 5.95
C ILE A 471 16.30 -41.48 5.08
N GLU A 472 16.52 -41.92 3.85
CA GLU A 472 17.38 -41.23 2.89
C GLU A 472 16.91 -39.80 2.63
N ALA A 473 15.59 -39.59 2.50
CA ALA A 473 15.01 -38.24 2.39
C ALA A 473 15.29 -37.40 3.64
N LYS A 474 15.14 -37.96 4.84
CA LYS A 474 15.43 -37.25 6.10
C LYS A 474 16.91 -36.93 6.29
N ILE A 475 17.81 -37.77 5.78
CA ILE A 475 19.26 -37.52 5.82
C ILE A 475 19.65 -36.41 4.86
N LYS A 476 19.05 -36.38 3.65
CA LYS A 476 19.21 -35.25 2.73
C LYS A 476 18.70 -33.93 3.32
N ASP A 477 17.74 -33.99 4.25
CA ASP A 477 17.23 -32.82 4.97
C ASP A 477 18.13 -32.35 6.12
N LEU A 478 19.14 -33.13 6.57
CA LEU A 478 19.99 -32.76 7.73
C LEU A 478 20.74 -31.44 7.53
N ASN A 479 21.06 -31.10 6.28
CA ASN A 479 21.71 -29.84 5.91
C ASN A 479 20.74 -28.81 5.30
N ASN A 480 19.44 -29.10 5.27
CA ASN A 480 18.40 -28.20 4.76
C ASN A 480 17.55 -27.68 5.93
N PRO A 481 18.00 -26.61 6.61
CA PRO A 481 17.29 -26.09 7.77
C PRO A 481 15.87 -25.65 7.42
N PRO A 482 14.89 -25.81 8.34
CA PRO A 482 13.53 -25.35 8.13
C PRO A 482 13.47 -23.86 7.79
N LEU A 483 12.47 -23.45 7.01
CA LEU A 483 12.31 -22.08 6.53
C LEU A 483 12.44 -21.01 7.65
N MET A 484 11.87 -21.24 8.83
CA MET A 484 11.97 -20.28 9.94
C MET A 484 13.37 -20.15 10.51
N VAL A 485 14.18 -21.21 10.46
CA VAL A 485 15.59 -21.15 10.87
C VAL A 485 16.38 -20.32 9.85
N LYS A 486 16.10 -20.49 8.56
CA LYS A 486 16.67 -19.65 7.49
C LYS A 486 16.31 -18.18 7.66
N ILE A 487 15.03 -17.89 7.96
CA ILE A 487 14.55 -16.53 8.23
C ILE A 487 15.26 -15.94 9.45
N GLN A 488 15.33 -16.66 10.57
CA GLN A 488 16.00 -16.18 11.78
C GLN A 488 17.48 -15.88 11.52
N ASN A 489 18.17 -16.77 10.80
CA ASN A 489 19.56 -16.56 10.42
C ASN A 489 19.76 -15.30 9.57
N GLU A 490 18.88 -15.04 8.60
CA GLU A 490 18.97 -13.82 7.81
C GLU A 490 18.62 -12.57 8.64
N LEU A 491 17.68 -12.64 9.57
CA LEU A 491 17.40 -11.52 10.50
C LEU A 491 18.63 -11.20 11.36
N ASP A 492 19.26 -12.22 11.95
CA ASP A 492 20.43 -12.07 12.82
C ASP A 492 21.63 -11.54 12.03
N LYS A 493 21.90 -12.11 10.85
CA LYS A 493 23.00 -11.70 9.96
C LYS A 493 22.88 -10.24 9.52
N ASN A 494 21.66 -9.74 9.32
CA ASN A 494 21.39 -8.37 8.89
C ASN A 494 21.09 -7.41 10.06
N GLU A 495 21.25 -7.87 11.30
CA GLU A 495 20.96 -7.11 12.53
C GLU A 495 19.54 -6.51 12.58
N ILE A 496 18.56 -7.21 12.01
CA ILE A 496 17.15 -6.80 11.99
C ILE A 496 16.48 -7.33 13.25
N LYS A 497 15.91 -6.43 14.05
CA LYS A 497 15.21 -6.81 15.30
C LYS A 497 13.71 -6.79 15.11
N LEU A 498 13.09 -7.96 15.26
CA LEU A 498 11.64 -8.08 15.28
C LEU A 498 11.09 -7.95 16.71
N GLU A 499 10.01 -7.20 16.86
CA GLU A 499 9.23 -7.17 18.09
C GLU A 499 8.44 -8.47 18.30
N SER A 500 7.99 -8.68 19.53
CA SER A 500 7.21 -9.86 19.91
C SER A 500 5.94 -10.05 19.07
N ASP A 501 5.23 -8.96 18.74
CA ASP A 501 4.03 -8.99 17.92
C ASP A 501 4.32 -9.29 16.45
N GLU A 502 5.46 -8.83 15.91
CA GLU A 502 5.93 -9.17 14.56
C GLU A 502 6.26 -10.65 14.43
N LEU A 503 6.91 -11.24 15.45
CA LEU A 503 7.17 -12.67 15.52
C LEU A 503 5.88 -13.50 15.59
N GLU A 504 4.89 -13.04 16.36
CA GLU A 504 3.59 -13.70 16.42
C GLU A 504 2.84 -13.62 15.08
N VAL A 505 2.93 -12.49 14.36
CA VAL A 505 2.40 -12.38 13.00
C VAL A 505 3.04 -13.39 12.06
N LEU A 506 4.37 -13.54 12.07
CA LEU A 506 5.06 -14.55 11.24
C LEU A 506 4.58 -15.98 11.54
N LYS A 507 4.48 -16.34 12.83
CA LYS A 507 4.00 -17.68 13.25
C LYS A 507 2.56 -17.91 12.80
N LYS A 508 1.68 -16.92 13.02
CA LYS A 508 0.28 -16.96 12.62
C LYS A 508 0.15 -17.13 11.11
N MET A 509 0.86 -16.31 10.33
CA MET A 509 0.82 -16.37 8.87
C MET A 509 1.40 -17.67 8.32
N ARG A 510 2.40 -18.25 8.98
CA ARG A 510 2.95 -19.55 8.59
C ARG A 510 1.93 -20.66 8.77
N LYS A 511 1.24 -20.66 9.91
CA LYS A 511 0.17 -21.62 10.19
C LYS A 511 -0.93 -21.52 9.12
N LEU A 512 -1.38 -20.30 8.82
CA LEU A 512 -2.40 -20.07 7.79
C LEU A 512 -1.95 -20.56 6.41
N ARG A 513 -0.71 -20.29 5.99
CA ARG A 513 -0.17 -20.78 4.71
C ARG A 513 -0.10 -22.31 4.67
N ASN A 514 0.31 -22.95 5.75
CA ASN A 514 0.32 -24.42 5.83
C ASN A 514 -1.10 -24.99 5.76
N ASP A 515 -2.05 -24.38 6.45
CA ASP A 515 -3.46 -24.79 6.40
C ASP A 515 -4.00 -24.69 4.96
N VAL A 516 -3.69 -23.61 4.23
CA VAL A 516 -4.02 -23.47 2.79
C VAL A 516 -3.44 -24.60 1.95
N ILE A 517 -2.13 -24.84 2.07
CA ILE A 517 -1.42 -25.84 1.26
C ILE A 517 -1.93 -27.26 1.53
N HIS A 518 -2.36 -27.52 2.76
CA HIS A 518 -2.95 -28.80 3.15
C HIS A 518 -4.47 -28.87 2.94
N GLY A 519 -5.08 -27.88 2.27
CA GLY A 519 -6.51 -27.87 1.95
C GLY A 519 -7.44 -27.74 3.16
N LYS A 520 -6.94 -27.23 4.29
CA LYS A 520 -7.73 -27.01 5.50
C LYS A 520 -8.51 -25.70 5.42
N ALA A 521 -9.61 -25.63 6.17
CA ALA A 521 -10.33 -24.36 6.36
C ALA A 521 -9.42 -23.35 7.04
N ILE A 522 -9.35 -22.14 6.48
CA ILE A 522 -8.49 -21.06 6.97
C ILE A 522 -9.30 -20.06 7.78
N GLY A 523 -8.68 -19.52 8.84
CA GLY A 523 -9.24 -18.40 9.58
C GLY A 523 -9.19 -17.08 8.79
N GLU A 524 -9.74 -16.02 9.36
CA GLU A 524 -9.68 -14.68 8.79
C GLU A 524 -8.24 -14.14 8.79
N ILE A 525 -7.81 -13.60 7.65
CA ILE A 525 -6.52 -12.93 7.48
C ILE A 525 -6.76 -11.42 7.59
N GLY A 526 -6.33 -10.82 8.71
CA GLY A 526 -6.54 -9.40 8.97
C GLY A 526 -5.56 -8.51 8.21
N ASP A 527 -6.03 -7.35 7.74
CA ASP A 527 -5.20 -6.38 7.00
C ASP A 527 -4.00 -5.86 7.79
N ALA A 528 -4.15 -5.70 9.12
CA ALA A 528 -3.07 -5.28 10.00
C ALA A 528 -1.92 -6.30 10.02
N ASP A 529 -2.24 -7.60 10.05
CA ASP A 529 -1.23 -8.65 10.04
C ASP A 529 -0.55 -8.74 8.67
N ILE A 530 -1.28 -8.52 7.57
CA ILE A 530 -0.71 -8.44 6.22
C ILE A 530 0.26 -7.25 6.14
N GLY A 531 -0.14 -6.09 6.65
CA GLY A 531 0.71 -4.90 6.69
C GLY A 531 2.03 -5.15 7.43
N LYS A 532 1.95 -5.77 8.61
CA LYS A 532 3.14 -6.18 9.36
C LYS A 532 3.97 -7.22 8.60
N PHE A 533 3.33 -8.18 7.93
CA PHE A 533 4.07 -9.18 7.18
C PHE A 533 4.81 -8.57 5.97
N ILE A 534 4.18 -7.62 5.26
CA ILE A 534 4.83 -6.81 4.21
C ILE A 534 6.07 -6.10 4.77
N SER A 535 5.95 -5.45 5.93
CA SER A 535 7.06 -4.75 6.60
C SER A 535 8.27 -5.64 6.87
N ILE A 536 8.03 -6.87 7.33
CA ILE A 536 9.09 -7.84 7.62
C ILE A 536 9.79 -8.25 6.31
N VAL A 537 9.02 -8.54 5.26
CA VAL A 537 9.55 -8.90 3.94
C VAL A 537 10.36 -7.75 3.33
N GLU A 538 9.88 -6.51 3.43
CA GLU A 538 10.58 -5.31 2.93
C GLU A 538 11.90 -5.06 3.66
N ARG A 539 11.94 -5.15 5.00
CA ARG A 539 13.18 -4.99 5.78
C ARG A 539 14.23 -6.01 5.39
N LEU A 540 13.84 -7.28 5.28
CA LEU A 540 14.74 -8.34 4.83
C LEU A 540 15.20 -8.14 3.39
N LEU A 541 14.31 -7.71 2.49
CA LEU A 541 14.66 -7.48 1.10
C LEU A 541 15.64 -6.32 0.94
N VAL A 542 15.44 -5.21 1.64
CA VAL A 542 16.31 -4.03 1.58
C VAL A 542 17.68 -4.28 2.22
N SER A 543 17.77 -5.20 3.18
CA SER A 543 19.05 -5.53 3.83
C SER A 543 19.96 -6.42 2.99
N ILE A 544 19.39 -7.29 2.14
CA ILE A 544 20.16 -8.20 1.28
C ILE A 544 20.54 -7.60 -0.08
N VAL A 545 20.08 -6.37 -0.37
CA VAL A 545 20.39 -5.58 -1.57
C VAL A 545 21.36 -4.48 -1.19
#